data_AF-A0A7W3ITR2-F1
#
_entry.id   AF-A0A7W3ITR2-F1
#
_cell.length_a   1.000
_cell.length_b   1.000
_cell.length_c   1.000
_cell.angle_alpha   90.00
_cell.angle_beta   90.00
_cell.angle_gamma   90.00
#
_symmetry.space_group_name_H-M   'P 1'
#
loop_
_entity.id
_entity.type
_entity.pdbx_description
1 polymer ?
#
loop_
_entity_poly.entity_id
_entity_poly.type
_entity_poly.pdbx_seq_one_letter_code
_entity_poly.pdbx_strand_id
1 'polypeptide(L)'
;MTERVAVTEKAAALLRTLREKHGPLMFHQSGGCCDGSSPMCYPDGDFLISDADVHLGDLDAGTPEPIPVYMSAEQFAYWKHTHLTIDVVPGRGAGFSVESPTGQRFLIRSRLLTEAESADLDPGELAAAVGARPQPEVLGH
;
A
#
# COMPACT_ATOMS: atom_id res chain seq x y z
N MET A 1 8.44 17.91 -3.28
CA MET A 1 8.65 16.50 -2.95
C MET A 1 7.35 15.78 -3.20
N THR A 2 7.35 14.95 -4.23
CA THR A 2 6.17 14.23 -4.71
C THR A 2 5.99 13.01 -3.84
N GLU A 3 4.82 12.87 -3.22
CA GLU A 3 4.48 11.68 -2.45
C GLU A 3 4.08 10.56 -3.39
N ARG A 4 4.57 9.34 -3.16
CA ARG A 4 4.24 8.17 -3.98
C ARG A 4 2.89 7.56 -3.62
N VAL A 5 2.48 7.74 -2.36
CA VAL A 5 1.20 7.28 -1.82
C VAL A 5 0.35 8.47 -1.37
N ALA A 6 -0.96 8.33 -1.49
CA ALA A 6 -1.94 9.26 -0.98
C ALA A 6 -3.17 8.50 -0.49
N VAL A 7 -4.03 9.20 0.26
CA VAL A 7 -5.28 8.64 0.77
C VAL A 7 -6.43 9.58 0.46
N THR A 8 -7.60 9.04 0.13
CA THR A 8 -8.80 9.88 -0.01
C THR A 8 -9.41 10.21 1.34
N GLU A 9 -10.13 11.34 1.43
CA GLU A 9 -10.81 11.75 2.67
C GLU A 9 -11.75 10.67 3.23
N LYS A 10 -12.41 9.90 2.36
CA LYS A 10 -13.29 8.79 2.77
C LYS A 10 -12.49 7.66 3.40
N ALA A 11 -11.37 7.28 2.79
CA ALA A 11 -10.49 6.25 3.33
C ALA A 11 -9.84 6.72 4.63
N ALA A 12 -9.39 7.98 4.71
CA ALA A 12 -8.83 8.58 5.92
C ALA A 12 -9.83 8.58 7.09
N ALA A 13 -11.11 8.90 6.83
CA ALA A 13 -12.16 8.82 7.85
C ALA A 13 -12.36 7.41 8.41
N LEU A 14 -12.35 6.40 7.54
CA LEU A 14 -12.43 5.01 7.96
C LEU A 14 -11.17 4.61 8.76
N LEU A 15 -9.98 5.00 8.30
CA LEU A 15 -8.72 4.69 8.97
C LEU A 15 -8.65 5.25 10.38
N ARG A 16 -9.11 6.49 10.61
CA ARG A 16 -9.22 7.07 11.96
C ARG A 16 -10.08 6.20 12.87
N THR A 17 -11.24 5.75 12.38
CA THR A 17 -12.15 4.88 13.14
C THR A 17 -11.53 3.51 13.44
N LEU A 18 -10.86 2.91 12.46
CA LEU A 18 -10.19 1.62 12.63
C LEU A 18 -9.03 1.73 13.61
N ARG A 19 -8.26 2.82 13.56
CA ARG A 19 -7.15 3.09 14.46
C ARG A 19 -7.58 3.21 15.91
N GLU A 20 -8.75 3.80 16.19
CA GLU A 20 -9.29 3.86 17.55
C GLU A 20 -9.53 2.47 18.14
N LYS A 21 -9.89 1.49 17.30
CA LYS A 21 -10.21 0.13 17.73
C LYS A 21 -9.01 -0.81 17.72
N HIS A 22 -8.11 -0.65 16.75
CA HIS A 22 -7.04 -1.61 16.48
C HIS A 22 -5.64 -1.10 16.85
N GLY A 23 -5.50 0.19 17.16
CA GLY A 23 -4.20 0.82 17.37
C GLY A 23 -3.58 1.30 16.05
N PRO A 24 -2.26 1.56 16.02
CA PRO A 24 -1.57 1.95 14.79
C PRO A 24 -1.81 0.94 13.68
N LEU A 25 -1.86 1.42 12.44
CA LEU A 25 -2.24 0.63 11.27
C LEU A 25 -1.10 0.63 10.25
N MET A 26 -1.10 -0.36 9.38
CA MET A 26 -0.23 -0.44 8.21
C MET A 26 -0.99 -0.97 7.01
N PHE A 27 -0.52 -0.66 5.81
CA PHE A 27 -1.00 -1.25 4.57
C PHE A 27 0.03 -2.19 3.95
N HIS A 28 -0.44 -3.31 3.42
CA HIS A 28 0.35 -4.16 2.54
C HIS A 28 -0.40 -4.43 1.24
N GLN A 29 0.27 -4.16 0.13
CA GLN A 29 -0.24 -4.43 -1.20
C GLN A 29 0.37 -5.73 -1.73
N SER A 30 -0.34 -6.83 -1.51
CA SER A 30 0.08 -8.18 -1.93
C SER A 30 -0.16 -8.42 -3.43
N GLY A 31 0.76 -9.12 -4.09
CA GLY A 31 0.58 -9.61 -5.46
C GLY A 31 -0.09 -11.00 -5.51
N GLY A 32 -1.31 -11.10 -6.08
CA GLY A 32 -1.99 -12.36 -6.45
C GLY A 32 -3.37 -12.55 -5.80
N CYS A 33 -4.34 -13.30 -6.34
CA CYS A 33 -4.61 -13.79 -7.70
C CYS A 33 -6.15 -13.86 -7.83
N CYS A 34 -6.68 -13.38 -8.97
CA CYS A 34 -8.10 -13.18 -9.31
C CYS A 34 -8.76 -11.93 -8.65
N ASP A 35 -9.13 -10.94 -9.48
CA ASP A 35 -9.78 -9.64 -9.17
C ASP A 35 -8.90 -8.41 -8.87
N GLY A 36 -7.59 -8.59 -8.65
CA GLY A 36 -6.67 -7.46 -8.54
C GLY A 36 -6.60 -6.83 -7.15
N SER A 37 -5.45 -7.06 -6.50
CA SER A 37 -4.64 -5.99 -5.87
C SER A 37 -5.43 -4.99 -5.00
N SER A 38 -6.28 -5.48 -4.10
CA SER A 38 -6.89 -4.64 -3.06
C SER A 38 -5.88 -4.52 -1.91
N PRO A 39 -5.61 -3.29 -1.43
CA PRO A 39 -4.65 -3.07 -0.36
C PRO A 39 -5.23 -3.62 0.94
N MET A 40 -4.42 -4.39 1.64
CA MET A 40 -4.78 -4.98 2.92
C MET A 40 -4.36 -4.04 4.04
N CYS A 41 -5.27 -3.73 4.95
CA CYS A 41 -5.01 -2.95 6.16
C CYS A 41 -4.87 -3.90 7.36
N TYR A 42 -3.77 -3.76 8.09
CA TYR A 42 -3.47 -4.53 9.30
C TYR A 42 -3.18 -3.59 10.48
N PRO A 43 -3.28 -4.06 11.74
CA PRO A 43 -2.57 -3.39 12.84
C PRO A 43 -1.07 -3.38 12.54
N ASP A 44 -0.38 -2.31 12.95
CA ASP A 44 1.06 -2.20 12.79
C ASP A 44 1.78 -3.35 13.52
N GLY A 45 2.67 -4.05 12.80
CA GLY A 45 3.42 -5.20 13.31
C GLY A 45 2.71 -6.56 13.22
N ASP A 46 1.42 -6.63 12.88
CA ASP A 46 0.70 -7.90 12.71
C ASP A 46 1.03 -8.60 11.38
N PHE A 47 1.44 -7.84 10.36
CA PHE A 47 1.95 -8.39 9.10
C PHE A 47 3.48 -8.37 9.09
N LEU A 48 4.08 -9.53 8.82
CA LEU A 48 5.54 -9.67 8.76
C LEU A 48 6.07 -9.07 7.44
N ILE A 49 6.71 -7.91 7.54
CA ILE A 49 7.46 -7.28 6.44
C ILE A 49 8.84 -7.94 6.31
N SER A 50 9.24 -8.21 5.08
CA SER A 50 10.53 -8.81 4.75
C SER A 50 11.35 -7.91 3.82
N ASP A 51 12.58 -8.32 3.52
CA ASP A 51 13.43 -7.67 2.50
C ASP A 51 12.82 -7.74 1.08
N ALA A 52 11.82 -8.61 0.86
CA ALA A 52 11.08 -8.68 -0.38
C ALA A 52 9.95 -7.64 -0.47
N ASP A 53 9.77 -6.79 0.54
CA ASP A 53 8.72 -5.78 0.61
C ASP A 53 9.32 -4.38 0.64
N VAL A 54 8.74 -3.49 -0.17
CA VAL A 54 9.21 -2.14 -0.39
C VAL A 54 8.29 -1.19 0.35
N HIS A 55 8.87 -0.33 1.19
CA HIS A 55 8.15 0.80 1.76
C HIS A 55 7.91 1.85 0.66
N LEU A 56 6.64 2.17 0.43
CA LEU A 56 6.22 3.14 -0.60
C LEU A 56 6.02 4.56 -0.05
N GLY A 57 6.05 4.70 1.28
CA GLY A 57 5.76 5.93 1.98
C GLY A 57 4.63 5.80 3.00
N ASP A 58 4.41 6.92 3.66
CA ASP A 58 3.56 7.05 4.84
C ASP A 58 2.30 7.85 4.51
N LEU A 59 1.11 7.32 4.84
CA LEU A 59 -0.14 8.06 4.66
C LEU A 59 -0.42 8.96 5.85
N ASP A 60 -0.63 10.25 5.59
CA ASP A 60 -1.27 11.15 6.54
C ASP A 60 -2.79 11.03 6.46
N ALA A 61 -3.38 10.32 7.42
CA ALA A 61 -4.84 10.15 7.54
C ALA A 61 -5.44 11.03 8.64
N GLY A 62 -4.68 11.98 9.20
CA GLY A 62 -5.06 12.71 10.41
C GLY A 62 -5.11 11.82 11.66
N THR A 63 -4.35 10.72 11.65
CA THR A 63 -4.06 9.89 12.81
C THR A 63 -2.84 10.44 13.56
N PRO A 64 -2.65 10.11 14.86
CA PRO A 64 -1.47 10.55 15.61
C PRO A 64 -0.16 10.03 15.00
N GLU A 65 -0.20 8.81 14.50
CA GLU A 65 0.89 8.16 13.78
C GLU A 65 0.58 8.12 12.28
N PRO A 66 1.55 8.36 11.37
CA PRO A 66 1.36 8.04 9.96
C PRO A 66 1.16 6.54 9.74
N ILE A 67 0.53 6.18 8.63
CA ILE A 67 0.21 4.79 8.29
C ILE A 67 1.13 4.33 7.17
N PRO A 68 2.14 3.47 7.43
CA PRO A 68 3.10 3.05 6.42
C PRO A 68 2.46 2.12 5.39
N VAL A 69 2.86 2.26 4.12
CA VAL A 69 2.37 1.47 3.00
C VAL A 69 3.51 0.64 2.41
N TYR A 70 3.31 -0.67 2.35
CA TYR A 70 4.26 -1.62 1.79
C TYR A 70 3.71 -2.29 0.53
N MET A 71 4.60 -2.69 -0.37
CA MET A 71 4.29 -3.48 -1.55
C MET A 71 5.43 -4.43 -1.86
N SER A 72 5.13 -5.67 -2.25
CA SER A 72 6.18 -6.62 -2.64
C SER A 72 7.03 -6.09 -3.81
N ALA A 73 8.34 -6.33 -3.77
CA ALA A 73 9.32 -5.80 -4.73
C ALA A 73 8.99 -6.15 -6.20
N GLU A 74 8.43 -7.34 -6.43
CA GLU A 74 7.98 -7.78 -7.75
C GLU A 74 6.87 -6.86 -8.29
N GLN A 75 5.86 -6.56 -7.47
CA GLN A 75 4.77 -5.64 -7.83
C GLN A 75 5.29 -4.21 -7.98
N PHE A 76 6.22 -3.80 -7.12
CA PHE A 76 6.83 -2.48 -7.18
C PHE A 76 7.56 -2.25 -8.50
N ALA A 77 8.27 -3.24 -9.05
CA ALA A 77 8.95 -3.12 -10.33
C ALA A 77 8.02 -2.67 -11.48
N TYR A 78 6.75 -3.12 -11.44
CA TYR A 78 5.72 -2.72 -12.39
C TYR A 78 5.06 -1.37 -12.05
N TRP A 79 5.01 -0.98 -10.78
CA TRP A 79 4.27 0.20 -10.28
C TRP A 79 5.19 1.37 -9.89
N LYS A 80 6.51 1.26 -10.07
CA LYS A 80 7.50 2.29 -9.71
C LYS A 80 7.30 3.65 -10.40
N HIS A 81 6.54 3.70 -11.49
CA HIS A 81 6.20 4.92 -12.21
C HIS A 81 4.76 5.40 -11.96
N THR A 82 4.09 4.85 -10.95
CA THR A 82 2.74 5.27 -10.58
C THR A 82 2.70 5.93 -9.20
N HIS A 83 1.77 6.87 -9.08
CA HIS A 83 1.29 7.40 -7.81
C HIS A 83 0.07 6.59 -7.40
N LEU A 84 0.03 6.16 -6.14
CA LEU A 84 -0.99 5.27 -5.60
C LEU A 84 -1.86 6.02 -4.60
N THR A 85 -3.16 6.01 -4.83
CA THR A 85 -4.12 6.57 -3.89
C THR A 85 -4.95 5.45 -3.27
N ILE A 86 -4.90 5.31 -1.95
CA ILE A 86 -5.77 4.41 -1.19
C ILE A 86 -7.14 5.07 -1.06
N ASP A 87 -8.15 4.36 -1.55
CA ASP A 87 -9.56 4.78 -1.50
C ASP A 87 -10.41 3.68 -0.86
N VAL A 88 -11.66 4.00 -0.55
CA VAL A 88 -12.61 3.06 0.05
C VAL A 88 -13.96 3.10 -0.67
N VAL A 89 -14.55 1.92 -0.87
CA VAL A 89 -15.89 1.76 -1.43
C VAL A 89 -16.72 0.76 -0.63
N PRO A 90 -18.06 0.83 -0.70
CA PRO A 90 -18.92 -0.22 -0.15
C PRO A 90 -18.59 -1.57 -0.78
N GLY A 91 -18.47 -2.61 0.03
CA GLY A 91 -18.14 -3.94 -0.46
C GLY A 91 -17.57 -4.83 0.63
N ARG A 92 -17.39 -6.10 0.29
CA ARG A 92 -16.72 -7.04 1.18
C ARG A 92 -15.23 -6.75 1.17
N GLY A 93 -14.69 -6.30 2.32
CA GLY A 93 -13.26 -6.18 2.54
C GLY A 93 -12.57 -7.54 2.41
N ALA A 94 -11.25 -7.51 2.21
CA ALA A 94 -10.49 -8.74 2.12
C ALA A 94 -10.45 -9.45 3.48
N GLY A 95 -10.43 -10.79 3.46
CA GLY A 95 -10.74 -11.61 4.65
C GLY A 95 -9.87 -11.34 5.88
N PHE A 96 -8.62 -10.92 5.68
CA PHE A 96 -7.67 -10.63 6.75
C PHE A 96 -7.53 -9.12 7.05
N SER A 97 -8.24 -8.27 6.32
CA SER A 97 -8.13 -6.82 6.43
C SER A 97 -9.06 -6.29 7.53
N VAL A 98 -8.59 -5.34 8.34
CA VAL A 98 -9.32 -4.89 9.56
C VAL A 98 -10.64 -4.18 9.26
N GLU A 99 -10.84 -3.67 8.04
CA GLU A 99 -12.10 -3.04 7.62
C GLU A 99 -13.17 -4.05 7.21
N SER A 100 -12.84 -5.32 7.02
CA SER A 100 -13.76 -6.38 6.61
C SER A 100 -15.13 -6.39 7.34
N PRO A 101 -15.21 -6.22 8.68
CA PRO A 101 -16.50 -6.15 9.38
C PRO A 101 -17.32 -4.87 9.17
N THR A 102 -16.79 -3.86 8.47
CA THR A 102 -17.44 -2.55 8.30
C THR A 102 -18.35 -2.48 7.07
N GLY A 103 -18.37 -3.52 6.22
CA GLY A 103 -19.10 -3.50 4.94
C GLY A 103 -18.46 -2.59 3.89
N GLN A 104 -17.19 -2.21 4.11
CA GLN A 104 -16.37 -1.45 3.18
C GLN A 104 -15.15 -2.28 2.76
N ARG A 105 -14.55 -1.91 1.63
CA ARG A 105 -13.27 -2.45 1.16
C ARG A 105 -12.36 -1.32 0.72
N PHE A 106 -11.07 -1.44 1.03
CA PHE A 106 -10.08 -0.56 0.42
C PHE A 106 -9.80 -0.97 -1.03
N LEU A 107 -9.34 -0.02 -1.84
CA LEU A 107 -8.85 -0.24 -3.20
C LEU A 107 -7.74 0.76 -3.52
N ILE A 108 -6.82 0.39 -4.43
CA ILE A 108 -5.82 1.31 -4.94
C ILE A 108 -6.31 1.92 -6.26
N ARG A 109 -6.26 3.26 -6.34
CA ARG A 109 -6.33 4.00 -7.59
C ARG A 109 -4.90 4.37 -8.00
N SER A 110 -4.47 3.96 -9.18
CA SER A 110 -3.15 4.31 -9.70
C SER A 110 -3.27 5.32 -10.83
N ARG A 111 -2.30 6.25 -10.88
CA ARG A 111 -2.05 7.11 -12.05
C ARG A 111 -0.56 7.11 -12.35
N LEU A 112 -0.19 7.36 -13.61
CA LEU A 112 1.22 7.58 -13.95
C LEU A 112 1.71 8.88 -13.31
N LEU A 113 2.94 8.84 -12.81
CA LEU A 113 3.68 10.03 -12.42
C LEU A 113 4.07 10.80 -13.68
N THR A 114 4.01 12.13 -13.61
CA THR A 114 4.59 12.98 -14.66
C THR A 114 6.11 12.95 -14.61
N GLU A 115 6.79 13.37 -15.67
CA GLU A 115 8.26 13.44 -15.70
C GLU A 115 8.82 14.33 -14.58
N ALA A 116 8.15 15.45 -14.31
CA ALA A 116 8.51 16.36 -13.22
C ALA A 116 8.35 15.71 -11.84
N GLU A 117 7.23 15.01 -11.62
CA GLU A 117 6.98 14.24 -10.39
C GLU A 117 7.98 13.10 -10.22
N SER A 118 8.35 12.42 -11.30
CA SER A 118 9.35 11.35 -11.27
C SER A 118 10.75 11.88 -10.94
N ALA A 119 11.07 13.12 -11.30
CA ALA A 119 12.34 13.76 -10.99
C ALA A 119 12.38 14.36 -9.58
N ASP A 120 11.23 14.67 -8.99
CA ASP A 120 11.06 15.23 -7.64
C ASP A 120 10.81 14.16 -6.56
N LEU A 121 10.68 12.89 -6.96
CA LEU A 121 10.70 11.73 -6.05
C LEU A 121 12.09 11.55 -5.44
N ASP A 122 12.14 11.25 -4.15
CA ASP A 122 13.41 11.03 -3.48
C ASP A 122 14.15 9.81 -4.09
N PRO A 123 15.43 9.94 -4.45
CA PRO A 123 16.21 8.79 -4.90
C PRO A 123 16.41 7.75 -3.78
N GLY A 124 16.27 8.12 -2.50
CA GLY A 124 16.36 7.19 -1.37
C GLY A 124 15.20 6.19 -1.29
N GLU A 125 13.98 6.62 -1.66
CA GLU A 125 12.77 5.78 -1.76
C GLU A 125 12.92 4.70 -2.86
N LEU A 126 13.64 5.01 -3.94
CA LEU A 126 13.87 4.06 -5.03
C LEU A 126 14.97 3.03 -4.69
N ALA A 127 15.97 3.42 -3.88
CA ALA A 127 17.09 2.56 -3.50
C ALA A 127 16.70 1.47 -2.50
N ALA A 128 15.76 1.75 -1.58
CA ALA A 128 15.22 0.75 -0.66
C ALA A 128 14.52 -0.42 -1.38
N ALA A 129 14.05 -0.20 -2.60
CA ALA A 129 13.38 -1.21 -3.43
C ALA A 129 14.32 -2.18 -4.16
N VAL A 130 15.61 -1.86 -4.28
CA VAL A 130 16.57 -2.58 -5.16
C VAL A 130 17.33 -3.69 -4.41
N GLY A 131 17.10 -3.86 -3.10
CA GLY A 131 17.74 -4.90 -2.28
C GLY A 131 17.26 -6.34 -2.53
N ALA A 132 16.05 -6.51 -3.08
CA ALA A 132 15.44 -7.83 -3.24
C ALA A 132 16.04 -8.58 -4.44
N ARG A 133 16.75 -9.69 -4.16
CA ARG A 133 17.27 -10.64 -5.17
C ARG A 133 16.14 -11.11 -6.10
N PRO A 134 16.42 -11.38 -7.40
CA PRO A 134 15.41 -11.91 -8.31
C PRO A 134 14.92 -13.27 -7.82
N GLN A 135 13.60 -13.43 -7.65
CA GLN A 135 13.00 -14.76 -7.54
C GLN A 135 13.22 -15.50 -8.86
N PRO A 136 13.58 -16.79 -8.84
CA PRO A 136 13.65 -17.58 -10.06
C PRO A 136 12.25 -17.68 -10.67
N GLU A 137 12.15 -17.26 -11.93
CA GLU A 137 10.97 -17.45 -12.77
C GLU A 137 10.49 -18.91 -12.65
N VAL A 138 9.29 -19.12 -12.12
CA VAL A 138 8.67 -20.45 -12.11
C VAL A 138 8.17 -20.73 -13.53
N LEU A 139 9.10 -21.13 -14.39
CA LEU A 139 8.82 -21.65 -15.71
C LEU A 139 8.37 -23.11 -15.58
N GLY A 140 7.06 -23.33 -15.77
CA GLY A 140 6.52 -24.55 -16.36
C GLY A 140 6.20 -25.72 -15.42
N HIS A 141 4.98 -26.25 -15.57
CA HIS A 141 4.78 -27.53 -16.26
C HIS A 141 3.37 -27.61 -16.86
#